data_AF-A0A957KL13-F1
#
_entry.id   AF-A0A957KL13-F1
#
_cell.length_a   1.000
_cell.length_b   1.000
_cell.length_c   1.000
_cell.angle_alpha   90.00
_cell.angle_beta   90.00
_cell.angle_gamma   90.00
#
_symmetry.space_group_name_H-M   'P 1'
#
loop_
_entity.id
_entity.type
_entity.pdbx_description
1 polymer ?
#
loop_
_entity_poly.entity_id
_entity_poly.type
_entity_poly.pdbx_seq_one_letter_code
_entity_poly.pdbx_strand_id
1 'polypeptide(L)'
;MTVDPLLADYRLAYRSRQMSLMARQEVMSGRAKFGGFGDGKELPLLAMARVFQRGDFRSGYYRDQTLPLALGTLTVGQFFAQLYAHADIEAEPNSGGRQMPAHFSTELLDASGNWLSQVERYNSAADLSPTASQMPRLVGLAYASRLYRELAELHHLTNFSRQGNEIAFGIIGNASCAEGLFWESVNAIGVLRAPAIITIMDDAYGISVPNELQFSKRDLAEQLAGFARNESGEGFNLFSVPGWDYPALLAAYEAAAAAARAGHIPAIIHVRELTQPQGHSTSGSHERYKSAERLTWEAAHDGLLHLRQLVLREELLSEPELIALEAEEQASVRQQVEAAWAAYGASLSGEVATVQGLIDDLAGQSPQREALEALTIQLGREPVPRRRPLLETAFQALSLTRTEQSEARAALLAWRRAQLPVYEALYGSDLLAREGGDRPVLPIYSPGAPEIPGSQILNDYFAGLFTRDPRVLTFGEDVGHLGGVNQTMAGLQAKFGPLRVSDTGIREATIVGQAIGLALRGLRPIAEIQYLDYLLYA
;
A
#
# COMPACT_ATOMS: atom_id res chain seq x y z
N MET A 1 -31.86 11.02 -11.86
CA MET A 1 -31.14 12.30 -11.82
C MET A 1 -29.73 11.99 -11.35
N THR A 2 -28.71 12.36 -12.11
CA THR A 2 -27.31 12.27 -11.70
C THR A 2 -27.09 13.20 -10.51
N VAL A 3 -26.62 12.65 -9.39
CA VAL A 3 -26.28 13.44 -8.19
C VAL A 3 -25.19 14.44 -8.56
N ASP A 4 -25.28 15.67 -8.04
CA ASP A 4 -24.27 16.70 -8.24
C ASP A 4 -22.89 16.20 -7.78
N PRO A 5 -21.81 16.39 -8.56
CA PRO A 5 -20.47 15.93 -8.22
C PRO A 5 -19.98 16.39 -6.83
N LEU A 6 -20.22 17.65 -6.46
CA LEU A 6 -19.82 18.22 -5.18
C LEU A 6 -20.59 17.56 -4.02
N LEU A 7 -21.89 17.33 -4.20
CA LEU A 7 -22.71 16.63 -3.19
C LEU A 7 -22.28 15.17 -3.02
N ALA A 8 -21.92 14.48 -4.11
CA ALA A 8 -21.38 13.13 -4.06
C ALA A 8 -20.05 13.06 -3.30
N ASP A 9 -19.16 14.02 -3.54
CA ASP A 9 -17.87 14.12 -2.84
C ASP A 9 -18.06 14.43 -1.35
N TYR A 10 -18.97 15.33 -1.00
CA TYR A 10 -19.30 15.60 0.40
C TYR A 10 -19.84 14.37 1.12
N ARG A 11 -20.78 13.63 0.50
CA ARG A 11 -21.32 12.38 1.05
C ARG A 11 -20.22 11.36 1.29
N LEU A 12 -19.27 11.23 0.36
CA LEU A 12 -18.15 10.30 0.49
C LEU A 12 -17.11 10.75 1.53
N ALA A 13 -16.79 12.04 1.61
CA ALA A 13 -15.93 12.60 2.65
C ALA A 13 -16.52 12.33 4.04
N TYR A 14 -17.82 12.59 4.21
CA TYR A 14 -18.52 12.33 5.46
C TYR A 14 -18.50 10.84 5.83
N ARG A 15 -18.78 9.95 4.87
CA ARG A 15 -18.67 8.49 5.05
C ARG A 15 -17.27 8.08 5.51
N SER A 16 -16.23 8.59 4.84
CA SER A 16 -14.83 8.33 5.19
C SER A 16 -14.53 8.79 6.62
N ARG A 17 -15.02 9.96 7.03
CA ARG A 17 -14.88 10.44 8.41
C ARG A 17 -15.55 9.50 9.41
N GLN A 18 -16.78 9.04 9.14
CA GLN A 18 -17.48 8.12 10.03
C GLN A 18 -16.75 6.76 10.13
N MET A 19 -16.14 6.28 9.04
CA MET A 19 -15.29 5.08 9.09
C MET A 19 -14.15 5.24 10.10
N SER A 20 -13.41 6.36 10.07
CA SER A 20 -12.31 6.63 11.02
C SER A 20 -12.79 6.66 12.47
N LEU A 21 -13.94 7.33 12.73
CA LEU A 21 -14.50 7.45 14.08
C LEU A 21 -14.94 6.08 14.64
N MET A 22 -15.63 5.29 13.84
CA MET A 22 -16.08 3.96 14.26
C MET A 22 -14.92 2.97 14.38
N ALA A 23 -13.93 3.02 13.48
CA ALA A 23 -12.74 2.19 13.58
C ALA A 23 -11.96 2.47 14.86
N ARG A 24 -11.88 3.74 15.29
CA ARG A 24 -11.32 4.10 16.59
C ARG A 24 -12.10 3.45 17.73
N GLN A 25 -13.43 3.48 17.69
CA GLN A 25 -14.27 2.82 18.71
C GLN A 25 -14.04 1.31 18.75
N GLU A 26 -13.95 0.66 17.58
CA GLU A 26 -13.70 -0.78 17.48
C GLU A 26 -12.34 -1.18 18.09
N VAL A 27 -11.29 -0.36 17.89
CA VAL A 27 -10.00 -0.59 18.56
C VAL A 27 -10.11 -0.38 20.07
N MET A 28 -10.79 0.66 20.53
CA MET A 28 -10.97 0.92 21.97
C MET A 28 -11.83 -0.13 22.67
N SER A 29 -12.74 -0.79 21.95
CA SER A 29 -13.52 -1.93 22.45
C SER A 29 -12.70 -3.22 22.55
N GLY A 30 -11.52 -3.27 21.94
CA GLY A 30 -10.65 -4.45 21.90
C GLY A 30 -10.91 -5.43 20.74
N ARG A 31 -11.97 -5.20 19.95
CA ARG A 31 -12.31 -5.96 18.72
C ARG A 31 -11.21 -5.88 17.66
N ALA A 32 -10.54 -4.73 17.58
CA ALA A 32 -9.32 -4.53 16.80
C ALA A 32 -8.14 -4.14 17.71
N LYS A 33 -6.90 -4.34 17.23
CA LYS A 33 -5.69 -4.16 18.06
C LYS A 33 -4.95 -2.84 17.84
N PHE A 34 -5.05 -2.27 16.65
CA PHE A 34 -4.35 -1.06 16.27
C PHE A 34 -5.10 -0.36 15.12
N GLY A 35 -4.91 0.95 14.99
CA GLY A 35 -5.41 1.68 13.83
C GLY A 35 -4.80 3.08 13.73
N GLY A 36 -4.40 3.45 12.51
CA GLY A 36 -4.13 4.82 12.09
C GLY A 36 -5.04 5.12 10.91
N PHE A 37 -5.83 6.20 11.00
CA PHE A 37 -6.92 6.47 10.07
C PHE A 37 -6.72 7.79 9.31
N GLY A 38 -7.44 7.93 8.20
CA GLY A 38 -7.32 9.04 7.26
C GLY A 38 -8.18 10.26 7.57
N ASP A 39 -8.68 10.42 8.81
CA ASP A 39 -9.48 11.60 9.16
C ASP A 39 -8.68 12.90 8.98
N GLY A 40 -9.35 13.91 8.42
CA GLY A 40 -8.75 15.21 8.10
C GLY A 40 -8.03 15.25 6.75
N LYS A 41 -7.96 14.14 6.02
CA LYS A 41 -7.30 14.04 4.69
C LYS A 41 -8.27 13.80 3.54
N GLU A 42 -9.57 13.89 3.79
CA GLU A 42 -10.60 13.46 2.85
C GLU A 42 -10.58 14.27 1.54
N LEU A 43 -10.50 15.60 1.64
CA LEU A 43 -10.57 16.52 0.50
C LEU A 43 -9.44 16.32 -0.53
N PRO A 44 -8.14 16.31 -0.15
CA PRO A 44 -7.08 16.12 -1.14
C PRO A 44 -7.15 14.73 -1.81
N LEU A 45 -7.60 13.70 -1.09
CA LEU A 45 -7.77 12.35 -1.66
C LEU A 45 -8.96 12.29 -2.63
N LEU A 46 -10.04 13.02 -2.36
CA LEU A 46 -11.16 13.18 -3.29
C LEU A 46 -10.74 13.96 -4.54
N ALA A 47 -10.00 15.06 -4.39
CA ALA A 47 -9.50 15.83 -5.51
C ALA A 47 -8.54 15.00 -6.38
N MET A 48 -7.67 14.19 -5.76
CA MET A 48 -6.83 13.23 -6.47
C MET A 48 -7.66 12.19 -7.25
N ALA A 49 -8.72 11.65 -6.64
CA ALA A 49 -9.59 10.65 -7.28
C ALA A 49 -10.26 11.18 -8.56
N ARG A 50 -10.48 12.49 -8.69
CA ARG A 50 -11.05 13.12 -9.89
C ARG A 50 -10.14 13.04 -11.12
N VAL A 51 -8.83 12.94 -10.92
CA VAL A 51 -7.82 12.88 -12.00
C VAL A 51 -7.15 11.51 -12.16
N PHE A 52 -7.40 10.61 -11.22
CA PHE A 52 -6.90 9.24 -11.21
C PHE A 52 -7.70 8.40 -12.23
N GLN A 53 -7.01 7.81 -13.21
CA GLN A 53 -7.61 7.03 -14.28
C GLN A 53 -7.25 5.55 -14.16
N ARG A 54 -8.04 4.68 -14.80
CA ARG A 54 -7.67 3.28 -14.94
C ARG A 54 -6.33 3.15 -15.67
N GLY A 55 -5.44 2.30 -15.17
CA GLY A 55 -4.05 2.21 -15.57
C GLY A 55 -3.09 2.93 -14.62
N ASP A 56 -3.53 3.97 -13.92
CA ASP A 56 -2.68 4.67 -12.96
C ASP A 56 -2.40 3.80 -11.72
N PHE A 57 -1.33 4.16 -11.01
CA PHE A 57 -0.86 3.46 -9.83
C PHE A 57 -0.80 4.39 -8.61
N ARG A 58 -1.25 3.88 -7.46
CA ARG A 58 -0.99 4.46 -6.14
C ARG A 58 0.25 3.80 -5.53
N SER A 59 1.17 4.63 -5.04
CA SER A 59 2.20 4.26 -4.06
C SER A 59 1.87 4.93 -2.72
N GLY A 60 1.38 4.12 -1.79
CA GLY A 60 0.48 4.62 -0.77
C GLY A 60 1.05 4.91 0.62
N TYR A 61 0.18 5.55 1.39
CA TYR A 61 0.31 5.96 2.77
C TYR A 61 -0.90 5.50 3.59
N TYR A 62 -0.72 5.10 4.85
CA TYR A 62 -1.78 4.47 5.65
C TYR A 62 -2.97 5.40 6.00
N ARG A 63 -2.91 6.70 5.64
CA ARG A 63 -4.00 7.66 5.85
C ARG A 63 -4.90 7.82 4.63
N ASP A 64 -4.77 6.96 3.63
CA ASP A 64 -5.34 7.23 2.31
C ASP A 64 -6.75 6.69 2.09
N GLN A 65 -7.46 6.18 3.12
CA GLN A 65 -8.69 5.38 2.99
C GLN A 65 -9.78 6.00 2.09
N THR A 66 -9.84 7.34 1.99
CA THR A 66 -10.80 8.05 1.15
C THR A 66 -10.57 7.81 -0.33
N LEU A 67 -9.31 7.66 -0.78
CA LEU A 67 -8.99 7.42 -2.18
C LEU A 67 -9.50 6.07 -2.70
N PRO A 68 -9.18 4.89 -2.10
CA PRO A 68 -9.71 3.63 -2.58
C PRO A 68 -11.23 3.53 -2.41
N LEU A 69 -11.82 4.25 -1.43
CA LEU A 69 -13.28 4.39 -1.32
C LEU A 69 -13.87 5.17 -2.51
N ALA A 70 -13.25 6.29 -2.91
CA ALA A 70 -13.65 7.09 -4.07
C ALA A 70 -13.47 6.37 -5.41
N LEU A 71 -12.41 5.56 -5.53
CA LEU A 71 -12.14 4.74 -6.71
C LEU A 71 -13.00 3.46 -6.77
N GLY A 72 -13.71 3.13 -5.69
CA GLY A 72 -14.50 1.91 -5.57
C GLY A 72 -13.66 0.63 -5.46
N THR A 73 -12.38 0.74 -5.11
CA THR A 73 -11.50 -0.42 -4.85
C THR A 73 -11.57 -0.90 -3.39
N LEU A 74 -12.31 -0.17 -2.54
CA LEU A 74 -12.56 -0.50 -1.15
C LEU A 74 -14.00 -0.15 -0.77
N THR A 75 -14.66 -1.05 -0.04
CA THR A 75 -15.94 -0.77 0.62
C THR A 75 -15.75 -0.56 2.13
N VAL A 76 -16.75 0.04 2.79
CA VAL A 76 -16.75 0.18 4.26
C VAL A 76 -16.60 -1.20 4.92
N GLY A 77 -17.40 -2.19 4.49
CA GLY A 77 -17.32 -3.55 5.02
C GLY A 77 -15.92 -4.18 4.90
N GLN A 78 -15.28 -4.05 3.75
CA GLN A 78 -13.91 -4.55 3.52
C GLN A 78 -12.87 -3.83 4.38
N PHE A 79 -13.01 -2.51 4.59
CA PHE A 79 -12.14 -1.77 5.50
C PHE A 79 -12.23 -2.29 6.94
N PHE A 80 -13.43 -2.60 7.43
CA PHE A 80 -13.61 -3.18 8.76
C PHE A 80 -13.20 -4.65 8.82
N ALA A 81 -13.41 -5.43 7.76
CA ALA A 81 -12.84 -6.78 7.66
C ALA A 81 -11.31 -6.78 7.76
N GLN A 82 -10.65 -5.79 7.16
CA GLN A 82 -9.21 -5.56 7.32
C GLN A 82 -8.85 -5.21 8.77
N LEU A 83 -9.61 -4.30 9.39
CA LEU A 83 -9.42 -3.90 10.78
C LEU A 83 -9.52 -5.09 11.76
N TYR A 84 -10.38 -6.07 11.47
CA TYR A 84 -10.55 -7.30 12.25
C TYR A 84 -9.57 -8.42 11.86
N ALA A 85 -8.71 -8.21 10.87
CA ALA A 85 -7.81 -9.21 10.32
C ALA A 85 -8.55 -10.45 9.78
N HIS A 86 -9.65 -10.23 9.04
CA HIS A 86 -10.42 -11.31 8.44
C HIS A 86 -9.59 -12.05 7.37
N ALA A 87 -9.32 -13.33 7.60
CA ALA A 87 -8.44 -14.13 6.75
C ALA A 87 -9.05 -14.58 5.40
N ASP A 88 -10.18 -13.98 5.00
CA ASP A 88 -10.90 -14.35 3.78
C ASP A 88 -10.65 -13.26 2.74
N ILE A 89 -10.12 -13.63 1.58
CA ILE A 89 -9.74 -12.68 0.53
C ILE A 89 -10.97 -12.00 -0.11
N GLU A 90 -12.15 -12.63 -0.06
CA GLU A 90 -13.38 -12.02 -0.56
C GLU A 90 -13.88 -10.95 0.43
N ALA A 91 -13.73 -11.20 1.73
CA ALA A 91 -14.08 -10.25 2.78
C ALA A 91 -13.04 -9.13 2.93
N GLU A 92 -11.76 -9.43 2.77
CA GLU A 92 -10.62 -8.53 2.91
C GLU A 92 -9.67 -8.67 1.69
N PRO A 93 -9.96 -8.00 0.57
CA PRO A 93 -9.27 -8.21 -0.70
C PRO A 93 -7.87 -7.61 -0.79
N ASN A 94 -7.42 -6.81 0.19
CA ASN A 94 -6.08 -6.22 0.12
C ASN A 94 -5.00 -7.27 0.47
N SER A 95 -5.26 -8.10 1.47
CA SER A 95 -4.24 -9.01 2.01
C SER A 95 -4.77 -10.30 2.64
N GLY A 96 -6.10 -10.47 2.77
CA GLY A 96 -6.68 -11.49 3.64
C GLY A 96 -6.31 -11.28 5.11
N GLY A 97 -6.33 -10.03 5.58
CA GLY A 97 -6.05 -9.69 6.98
C GLY A 97 -4.59 -9.88 7.42
N ARG A 98 -3.65 -10.01 6.49
CA ARG A 98 -2.21 -10.25 6.77
C ARG A 98 -1.41 -8.96 6.94
N GLN A 99 -1.90 -7.86 6.42
CA GLN A 99 -1.26 -6.55 6.51
C GLN A 99 -1.80 -5.74 7.69
N MET A 100 -1.05 -4.71 8.09
CA MET A 100 -1.54 -3.72 9.04
C MET A 100 -2.82 -3.05 8.50
N PRO A 101 -3.77 -2.65 9.35
CA PRO A 101 -4.93 -1.88 8.91
C PRO A 101 -4.53 -0.64 8.10
N ALA A 102 -5.38 -0.29 7.14
CA ALA A 102 -5.18 0.80 6.19
C ALA A 102 -3.97 0.63 5.25
N HIS A 103 -3.53 -0.61 5.01
CA HIS A 103 -2.64 -0.94 3.90
C HIS A 103 -3.47 -1.33 2.68
N PHE A 104 -3.57 -0.45 1.69
CA PHE A 104 -4.45 -0.68 0.53
C PHE A 104 -3.67 -1.20 -0.67
N SER A 105 -4.18 -2.25 -1.29
CA SER A 105 -3.58 -2.90 -2.46
C SER A 105 -4.67 -3.38 -3.40
N THR A 106 -4.30 -3.59 -4.65
CA THR A 106 -5.17 -4.25 -5.62
C THR A 106 -4.47 -5.47 -6.18
N GLU A 107 -5.23 -6.54 -6.35
CA GLU A 107 -4.75 -7.76 -6.97
C GLU A 107 -4.19 -7.48 -8.38
N LEU A 108 -2.98 -7.99 -8.64
CA LEU A 108 -2.28 -7.85 -9.93
C LEU A 108 -2.29 -9.16 -10.74
N LEU A 109 -2.51 -10.29 -10.08
CA LEU A 109 -2.48 -11.61 -10.67
C LEU A 109 -3.84 -12.32 -10.49
N ASP A 110 -4.25 -13.13 -11.45
CA ASP A 110 -5.39 -14.02 -11.25
C ASP A 110 -5.00 -15.24 -10.38
N ALA A 111 -5.97 -16.09 -10.03
CA ALA A 111 -5.73 -17.29 -9.24
C ALA A 111 -4.77 -18.30 -9.90
N SER A 112 -4.52 -18.19 -11.21
CA SER A 112 -3.58 -19.01 -11.97
C SER A 112 -2.18 -18.38 -12.07
N GLY A 113 -1.97 -17.18 -11.51
CA GLY A 113 -0.71 -16.44 -11.55
C GLY A 113 -0.50 -15.65 -12.85
N ASN A 114 -1.52 -15.48 -13.69
CA ASN A 114 -1.42 -14.64 -14.88
C ASN A 114 -1.70 -13.19 -14.53
N TRP A 115 -1.07 -12.26 -15.25
CA TRP A 115 -1.31 -10.83 -15.09
C TRP A 115 -2.76 -10.45 -15.42
N LEU A 116 -3.39 -9.74 -14.48
CA LEU A 116 -4.61 -8.98 -14.76
C LEU A 116 -4.28 -7.74 -15.60
N SER A 117 -5.23 -7.31 -16.42
CA SER A 117 -5.06 -6.07 -17.20
C SER A 117 -5.00 -4.86 -16.26
N GLN A 118 -3.83 -4.21 -16.21
CA GLN A 118 -3.58 -3.06 -15.35
C GLN A 118 -4.27 -1.81 -15.90
N VAL A 119 -4.40 -1.69 -17.23
CA VAL A 119 -5.03 -0.54 -17.90
C VAL A 119 -6.55 -0.47 -17.73
N GLU A 120 -7.18 -1.56 -17.27
CA GLU A 120 -8.61 -1.65 -17.01
C GLU A 120 -8.97 -1.49 -15.52
N ARG A 121 -7.97 -1.23 -14.66
CA ARG A 121 -8.12 -1.21 -13.21
C ARG A 121 -7.51 0.06 -12.62
N TYR A 122 -7.97 0.43 -11.43
CA TYR A 122 -7.21 1.34 -10.57
C TYR A 122 -6.22 0.50 -9.79
N ASN A 123 -4.93 0.81 -9.90
CA ASN A 123 -3.89 -0.05 -9.32
C ASN A 123 -3.35 0.59 -8.03
N SER A 124 -3.12 -0.23 -7.01
CA SER A 124 -2.45 0.19 -5.77
C SER A 124 -1.36 -0.81 -5.41
N ALA A 125 -0.13 -0.32 -5.30
CA ALA A 125 0.95 -1.09 -4.70
C ALA A 125 0.71 -1.23 -3.20
N ALA A 126 0.98 -2.41 -2.64
CA ALA A 126 0.79 -2.66 -1.22
C ALA A 126 1.60 -1.68 -0.36
N ASP A 127 0.98 -1.21 0.72
CA ASP A 127 1.60 -0.27 1.64
C ASP A 127 2.62 -0.96 2.57
N LEU A 128 3.48 -0.14 3.15
CA LEU A 128 4.55 -0.54 4.06
C LEU A 128 4.43 0.32 5.33
N SER A 129 4.64 -0.28 6.49
CA SER A 129 4.50 0.44 7.76
C SER A 129 5.58 1.49 8.02
N PRO A 130 6.88 1.24 7.71
CA PRO A 130 7.89 2.29 7.80
C PRO A 130 7.59 3.38 6.77
N THR A 131 7.30 4.59 7.23
CA THR A 131 6.94 5.68 6.31
C THR A 131 8.12 6.09 5.43
N ALA A 132 7.84 6.68 4.28
CA ALA A 132 8.79 7.00 3.19
C ALA A 132 9.28 5.79 2.37
N SER A 133 9.12 4.56 2.86
CA SER A 133 9.48 3.33 2.10
C SER A 133 8.65 3.13 0.83
N GLN A 134 7.52 3.84 0.67
CA GLN A 134 6.74 3.87 -0.57
C GLN A 134 7.37 4.75 -1.67
N MET A 135 8.30 5.64 -1.32
CA MET A 135 8.89 6.59 -2.26
C MET A 135 9.85 5.91 -3.26
N PRO A 136 10.76 5.00 -2.84
CA PRO A 136 11.64 4.32 -3.79
C PRO A 136 10.89 3.54 -4.88
N ARG A 137 9.82 2.82 -4.53
CA ARG A 137 9.01 2.09 -5.53
C ARG A 137 8.24 3.00 -6.48
N LEU A 138 7.88 4.22 -6.04
CA LEU A 138 7.24 5.22 -6.88
C LEU A 138 8.10 5.57 -8.10
N VAL A 139 9.42 5.60 -7.94
CA VAL A 139 10.38 5.85 -9.03
C VAL A 139 10.14 4.88 -10.18
N GLY A 140 10.08 3.57 -9.87
CA GLY A 140 9.87 2.53 -10.87
C GLY A 140 8.46 2.52 -11.46
N LEU A 141 7.44 2.73 -10.63
CA LEU A 141 6.05 2.81 -11.06
C LEU A 141 5.86 3.93 -12.09
N ALA A 142 6.43 5.11 -11.83
CA ALA A 142 6.37 6.25 -12.73
C ALA A 142 7.23 6.03 -13.98
N TYR A 143 8.48 5.56 -13.81
CA TYR A 143 9.43 5.41 -14.91
C TYR A 143 8.96 4.37 -15.94
N ALA A 144 8.19 3.36 -15.53
CA ALA A 144 7.56 2.42 -16.45
C ALA A 144 6.77 3.12 -17.55
N SER A 145 6.02 4.18 -17.23
CA SER A 145 5.24 4.93 -18.23
C SER A 145 6.13 5.59 -19.28
N ARG A 146 7.30 6.13 -18.88
CA ARG A 146 8.28 6.67 -19.82
C ARG A 146 8.82 5.59 -20.75
N LEU A 147 9.17 4.43 -20.20
CA LEU A 147 9.65 3.29 -21.00
C LEU A 147 8.59 2.80 -21.99
N TYR A 148 7.34 2.64 -21.56
CA TYR A 148 6.23 2.26 -22.45
C TYR A 148 5.97 3.28 -23.57
N ARG A 149 6.27 4.56 -23.32
CA ARG A 149 6.13 5.62 -24.33
C ARG A 149 7.28 5.60 -25.33
N GLU A 150 8.51 5.56 -24.85
CA GLU A 150 9.71 5.77 -25.67
C GLU A 150 10.26 4.49 -26.34
N LEU A 151 10.01 3.31 -25.77
CA LEU A 151 10.47 2.04 -26.34
C LEU A 151 9.37 1.40 -27.20
N ALA A 152 9.46 1.57 -28.52
CA ALA A 152 8.49 1.03 -29.48
C ALA A 152 8.30 -0.50 -29.36
N GLU A 153 9.35 -1.22 -28.98
CA GLU A 153 9.30 -2.67 -28.74
C GLU A 153 8.39 -3.08 -27.58
N LEU A 154 8.03 -2.16 -26.67
CA LEU A 154 7.10 -2.40 -25.57
C LEU A 154 5.63 -2.11 -25.93
N HIS A 155 5.34 -1.49 -27.07
CA HIS A 155 3.98 -1.02 -27.41
C HIS A 155 2.96 -2.16 -27.57
N HIS A 156 3.42 -3.40 -27.76
CA HIS A 156 2.55 -4.58 -27.80
C HIS A 156 2.01 -5.00 -26.42
N LEU A 157 2.55 -4.46 -25.32
CA LEU A 157 2.17 -4.79 -23.95
C LEU A 157 0.94 -3.99 -23.50
N THR A 158 -0.14 -4.07 -24.27
CA THR A 158 -1.36 -3.26 -24.09
C THR A 158 -2.13 -3.55 -22.81
N ASN A 159 -1.87 -4.69 -22.15
CA ASN A 159 -2.44 -5.01 -20.83
C ASN A 159 -1.79 -4.21 -19.70
N PHE A 160 -0.57 -3.68 -19.90
CA PHE A 160 0.19 -2.95 -18.87
C PHE A 160 0.16 -1.45 -19.06
N SER A 161 0.00 -0.97 -20.30
CA SER A 161 0.05 0.45 -20.59
C SER A 161 -0.72 0.86 -21.85
N ARG A 162 -1.33 2.05 -21.79
CA ARG A 162 -1.86 2.83 -22.91
C ARG A 162 -0.77 3.81 -23.38
N GLN A 163 0.25 3.28 -24.03
CA GLN A 163 1.37 4.07 -24.61
C GLN A 163 2.06 5.00 -23.59
N GLY A 164 2.20 4.54 -22.35
CA GLY A 164 2.83 5.28 -21.28
C GLY A 164 2.02 6.47 -20.77
N ASN A 165 0.69 6.46 -20.92
CA ASN A 165 -0.16 7.56 -20.46
C ASN A 165 -0.48 7.50 -18.96
N GLU A 166 -0.11 6.42 -18.28
CA GLU A 166 -0.39 6.22 -16.85
C GLU A 166 0.50 7.12 -15.98
N ILE A 167 -0.08 7.60 -14.88
CA ILE A 167 0.60 8.36 -13.83
C ILE A 167 0.80 7.45 -12.61
N ALA A 168 1.93 7.63 -11.92
CA ALA A 168 2.10 7.07 -10.58
C ALA A 168 1.88 8.18 -9.52
N PHE A 169 0.92 7.98 -8.63
CA PHE A 169 0.61 8.88 -7.53
C PHE A 169 1.29 8.39 -6.25
N GLY A 170 2.21 9.19 -5.72
CA GLY A 170 2.85 8.96 -4.43
C GLY A 170 2.20 9.80 -3.34
N ILE A 171 1.84 9.21 -2.22
CA ILE A 171 1.28 9.95 -1.08
C ILE A 171 2.23 9.80 0.11
N ILE A 172 2.50 10.90 0.81
CA ILE A 172 3.39 10.92 1.96
C ILE A 172 2.94 11.99 2.97
N GLY A 173 3.12 11.72 4.27
CA GLY A 173 2.93 12.73 5.31
C GLY A 173 4.13 13.68 5.39
N ASN A 174 3.91 14.93 5.81
CA ASN A 174 4.98 15.92 6.02
C ASN A 174 6.16 15.33 6.78
N ALA A 175 5.98 14.83 8.00
CA ALA A 175 7.10 14.37 8.83
C ALA A 175 7.94 13.26 8.19
N SER A 176 7.32 12.39 7.38
CA SER A 176 8.01 11.33 6.63
C SER A 176 8.91 11.88 5.52
N CYS A 177 8.75 13.13 5.10
CA CYS A 177 9.66 13.81 4.16
C CYS A 177 11.03 14.15 4.79
N ALA A 178 11.20 13.98 6.10
CA ALA A 178 12.51 14.09 6.74
C ALA A 178 13.42 12.89 6.44
N GLU A 179 12.87 11.77 5.95
CA GLU A 179 13.62 10.57 5.59
C GLU A 179 14.42 10.76 4.28
N GLY A 180 15.64 10.22 4.23
CA GLY A 180 16.51 10.31 3.04
C GLY A 180 15.89 9.70 1.79
N LEU A 181 15.12 8.62 1.95
CA LEU A 181 14.41 7.93 0.87
C LEU A 181 13.49 8.86 0.06
N PHE A 182 12.89 9.86 0.72
CA PHE A 182 12.04 10.84 0.04
C PHE A 182 12.87 11.70 -0.93
N TRP A 183 13.98 12.26 -0.46
CA TRP A 183 14.83 13.15 -1.25
C TRP A 183 15.53 12.42 -2.39
N GLU A 184 16.02 11.20 -2.15
CA GLU A 184 16.57 10.36 -3.21
C GLU A 184 15.51 10.09 -4.30
N SER A 185 14.27 9.78 -3.90
CA SER A 185 13.19 9.48 -4.84
C SER A 185 12.75 10.71 -5.64
N VAL A 186 12.63 11.87 -5.00
CA VAL A 186 12.32 13.14 -5.68
C VAL A 186 13.40 13.46 -6.71
N ASN A 187 14.67 13.36 -6.34
CA ASN A 187 15.77 13.57 -7.26
C ASN A 187 15.75 12.57 -8.44
N ALA A 188 15.57 11.28 -8.15
CA ALA A 188 15.49 10.23 -9.16
C ALA A 188 14.36 10.47 -10.17
N ILE A 189 13.16 10.79 -9.69
CA ILE A 189 11.98 11.08 -10.54
C ILE A 189 12.25 12.27 -11.46
N GLY A 190 12.87 13.34 -10.94
CA GLY A 190 13.23 14.51 -11.71
C GLY A 190 14.24 14.19 -12.82
N VAL A 191 15.31 13.46 -12.49
CA VAL A 191 16.35 13.02 -13.45
C VAL A 191 15.75 12.11 -14.52
N LEU A 192 14.91 11.16 -14.12
CA LEU A 192 14.27 10.21 -15.02
C LEU A 192 13.12 10.83 -15.82
N ARG A 193 12.68 12.06 -15.50
CA ARG A 193 11.51 12.73 -16.08
C ARG A 193 10.29 11.80 -16.10
N ALA A 194 10.05 11.15 -14.98
CA ALA A 194 8.99 10.16 -14.85
C ALA A 194 7.66 10.83 -14.47
N PRO A 195 6.51 10.45 -15.05
CA PRO A 195 5.20 11.04 -14.74
C PRO A 195 4.67 10.63 -13.36
N ALA A 196 5.26 11.21 -12.31
CA ALA A 196 4.82 11.03 -10.94
C ALA A 196 4.11 12.30 -10.43
N ILE A 197 3.06 12.11 -9.63
CA ILE A 197 2.45 13.16 -8.83
C ILE A 197 2.65 12.81 -7.36
N ILE A 198 3.48 13.58 -6.66
CA ILE A 198 3.78 13.39 -5.24
C ILE A 198 2.89 14.33 -4.43
N THR A 199 2.05 13.77 -3.57
CA THR A 199 1.18 14.53 -2.66
C THR A 199 1.74 14.47 -1.26
N ILE A 200 2.03 15.64 -0.70
CA ILE A 200 2.51 15.77 0.67
C ILE A 200 1.36 16.26 1.54
N MET A 201 0.95 15.42 2.48
CA MET A 201 -0.11 15.68 3.43
C MET A 201 0.51 16.35 4.67
N ASP A 202 0.42 17.67 4.77
CA ASP A 202 1.01 18.46 5.86
C ASP A 202 -0.05 18.96 6.85
N ASP A 203 -0.18 18.24 7.97
CA ASP A 203 -0.92 18.71 9.15
C ASP A 203 -0.02 19.37 10.20
N ALA A 204 1.22 19.72 9.85
CA ALA A 204 2.24 20.31 10.72
C ALA A 204 2.82 19.39 11.81
N TYR A 205 2.40 18.12 11.91
CA TYR A 205 2.87 17.20 12.95
C TYR A 205 3.24 15.80 12.43
N GLY A 206 4.37 15.28 12.92
CA GLY A 206 4.71 13.86 12.90
C GLY A 206 4.47 13.24 14.26
N ILE A 207 3.37 12.50 14.42
CA ILE A 207 2.95 11.99 15.74
C ILE A 207 2.75 13.18 16.70
N SER A 208 3.70 13.45 17.60
CA SER A 208 3.71 14.57 18.54
C SER A 208 4.80 15.60 18.24
N VAL A 209 5.56 15.41 17.17
CA VAL A 209 6.72 16.21 16.80
C VAL A 209 6.30 17.23 15.73
N PRO A 210 6.41 18.54 15.98
CA PRO A 210 5.98 19.53 15.00
C PRO A 210 7.06 19.76 13.92
N ASN A 211 6.67 20.42 12.81
CA ASN A 211 7.53 20.66 11.65
C ASN A 211 8.88 21.34 11.98
N GLU A 212 8.97 22.12 13.06
CA GLU A 212 10.21 22.80 13.44
C GLU A 212 11.33 21.86 13.88
N LEU A 213 10.99 20.63 14.25
CA LEU A 213 11.95 19.57 14.58
C LEU A 213 12.16 18.59 13.42
N GLN A 214 11.37 18.70 12.35
CA GLN A 214 11.46 17.82 11.18
C GLN A 214 12.28 18.45 10.06
N PHE A 215 12.23 19.78 9.89
CA PHE A 215 12.82 20.47 8.74
C PHE A 215 13.67 21.66 9.15
N SER A 216 14.84 21.81 8.53
CA SER A 216 15.77 22.92 8.78
C SER A 216 15.18 24.32 8.51
N LYS A 217 14.20 24.44 7.61
CA LYS A 217 13.48 25.70 7.30
C LYS A 217 12.07 25.77 7.88
N ARG A 218 11.60 24.73 8.56
CA ARG A 218 10.22 24.59 9.06
C ARG A 218 9.12 24.58 7.97
N ASP A 219 9.44 24.99 6.75
CA ASP A 219 8.59 24.97 5.56
C ASP A 219 9.18 24.06 4.48
N LEU A 220 8.45 23.00 4.14
CA LEU A 220 8.86 22.03 3.15
C LEU A 220 8.78 22.58 1.72
N ALA A 221 7.86 23.51 1.42
CA ALA A 221 7.77 24.14 0.11
C ALA A 221 9.05 24.94 -0.19
N GLU A 222 9.61 25.62 0.81
CA GLU A 222 10.87 26.36 0.66
C GLU A 222 12.09 25.45 0.44
N GLN A 223 12.05 24.21 0.93
CA GLN A 223 13.10 23.23 0.65
C GLN A 223 12.93 22.64 -0.76
N LEU A 224 11.69 22.37 -1.16
CA LEU A 224 11.36 21.80 -2.47
C LEU A 224 11.49 22.80 -3.63
N ALA A 225 11.55 24.10 -3.37
CA ALA A 225 11.70 25.13 -4.40
C ALA A 225 12.91 24.91 -5.34
N GLY A 226 13.98 24.25 -4.86
CA GLY A 226 15.12 23.88 -5.69
C GLY A 226 14.83 22.85 -6.77
N PHE A 227 13.71 22.13 -6.66
CA PHE A 227 13.23 21.16 -7.65
C PHE A 227 12.22 21.75 -8.63
N ALA A 228 11.89 23.05 -8.53
CA ALA A 228 10.98 23.72 -9.44
C ALA A 228 11.49 23.67 -10.88
N ARG A 229 10.57 23.70 -11.85
CA ARG A 229 10.94 23.73 -13.26
C ARG A 229 11.79 24.94 -13.62
N ASN A 230 12.87 24.69 -14.34
CA ASN A 230 13.71 25.73 -14.94
C ASN A 230 13.25 26.08 -16.37
N GLU A 231 13.95 27.01 -17.03
CA GLU A 231 13.65 27.45 -18.39
C GLU A 231 13.83 26.35 -19.45
N SER A 232 14.72 25.36 -19.21
CA SER A 232 14.86 24.18 -20.09
C SER A 232 13.73 23.16 -19.88
N GLY A 233 12.82 23.42 -18.94
CA GLY A 233 11.64 22.61 -18.67
C GLY A 233 11.88 21.41 -17.75
N GLU A 234 13.06 21.31 -17.14
CA GLU A 234 13.47 20.25 -16.21
C GLU A 234 13.06 20.59 -14.79
N GLY A 235 12.64 19.58 -14.02
CA GLY A 235 12.16 19.75 -12.65
C GLY A 235 10.67 19.43 -12.52
N PHE A 236 10.07 19.90 -11.43
CA PHE A 236 8.70 19.60 -11.02
C PHE A 236 7.79 20.82 -11.15
N ASN A 237 6.56 20.59 -11.58
CA ASN A 237 5.49 21.54 -11.30
C ASN A 237 5.20 21.48 -9.79
N LEU A 238 5.42 22.60 -9.09
CA LEU A 238 5.18 22.68 -7.65
C LEU A 238 3.87 23.41 -7.37
N PHE A 239 3.04 22.80 -6.54
CA PHE A 239 1.78 23.38 -6.05
C PHE A 239 1.80 23.41 -4.52
N SER A 240 1.30 24.51 -3.95
CA SER A 240 1.10 24.65 -2.50
C SER A 240 -0.33 25.11 -2.28
N VAL A 241 -1.14 24.28 -1.64
CA VAL A 241 -2.60 24.48 -1.55
C VAL A 241 -3.09 24.20 -0.14
N PRO A 242 -3.97 25.04 0.45
CA PRO A 242 -4.63 24.71 1.71
C PRO A 242 -5.54 23.48 1.59
N GLY A 243 -5.45 22.55 2.54
CA GLY A 243 -6.18 21.27 2.51
C GLY A 243 -7.69 21.40 2.69
N TRP A 244 -8.17 22.54 3.14
CA TRP A 244 -9.59 22.86 3.29
C TRP A 244 -10.19 23.57 2.06
N ASP A 245 -9.37 24.05 1.12
CA ASP A 245 -9.80 24.73 -0.11
C ASP A 245 -10.03 23.71 -1.24
N TYR A 246 -11.22 23.11 -1.26
CA TYR A 246 -11.55 22.05 -2.21
C TYR A 246 -11.45 22.45 -3.69
N PRO A 247 -11.96 23.63 -4.13
CA PRO A 247 -11.75 24.11 -5.50
C PRO A 247 -10.28 24.27 -5.89
N ALA A 248 -9.43 24.80 -5.00
CA ALA A 248 -8.01 24.95 -5.28
C ALA A 248 -7.29 23.59 -5.40
N LEU A 249 -7.68 22.60 -4.58
CA LEU A 249 -7.18 21.24 -4.69
C LEU A 249 -7.53 20.63 -6.06
N LEU A 250 -8.80 20.74 -6.49
CA LEU A 250 -9.24 20.25 -7.80
C LEU A 250 -8.40 20.85 -8.94
N ALA A 251 -8.22 22.17 -8.93
CA ALA A 251 -7.43 22.88 -9.95
C ALA A 251 -5.95 22.44 -9.97
N ALA A 252 -5.33 22.25 -8.79
CA ALA A 252 -3.94 21.81 -8.70
C ALA A 252 -3.75 20.38 -9.22
N TYR A 253 -4.63 19.44 -8.85
CA TYR A 253 -4.58 18.06 -9.34
C TYR A 253 -4.85 17.97 -10.84
N GLU A 254 -5.81 18.74 -11.36
CA GLU A 254 -6.11 18.79 -12.79
C GLU A 254 -4.90 19.29 -13.60
N ALA A 255 -4.29 20.40 -13.18
CA ALA A 255 -3.10 20.96 -13.82
C ALA A 255 -1.91 19.99 -13.77
N ALA A 256 -1.66 19.36 -12.61
CA ALA A 256 -0.60 18.38 -12.43
C ALA A 256 -0.80 17.15 -13.33
N ALA A 257 -2.01 16.58 -13.34
CA ALA A 257 -2.33 15.40 -14.14
C ALA A 257 -2.26 15.69 -15.64
N ALA A 258 -2.77 16.83 -16.09
CA ALA A 258 -2.68 17.22 -17.50
C ALA A 258 -1.22 17.31 -17.97
N ALA A 259 -0.36 17.96 -17.19
CA ALA A 259 1.08 18.08 -17.50
C ALA A 259 1.81 16.74 -17.48
N ALA A 260 1.52 15.88 -16.49
CA ALA A 260 2.11 14.55 -16.38
C ALA A 260 1.73 13.66 -17.56
N ARG A 261 0.46 13.63 -17.98
CA ARG A 261 0.03 12.83 -19.14
C ARG A 261 0.62 13.35 -20.44
N ALA A 262 0.50 14.64 -20.71
CA ALA A 262 0.91 15.24 -21.98
C ALA A 262 2.44 15.21 -22.17
N GLY A 263 3.20 15.59 -21.14
CA GLY A 263 4.63 15.84 -21.26
C GLY A 263 5.53 14.97 -20.38
N HIS A 264 4.98 14.02 -19.61
CA HIS A 264 5.73 13.32 -18.55
C HIS A 264 6.41 14.29 -17.56
N ILE A 265 5.76 15.43 -17.31
CA ILE A 265 6.24 16.43 -16.37
C ILE A 265 5.78 16.02 -14.97
N PRO A 266 6.69 15.69 -14.03
CA PRO A 266 6.30 15.34 -12.69
C PRO A 266 5.80 16.57 -11.91
N ALA A 267 5.03 16.30 -10.86
CA ALA A 267 4.51 17.35 -9.98
C ALA A 267 4.64 16.98 -8.50
N ILE A 268 4.77 18.00 -7.66
CA ILE A 268 4.65 17.90 -6.21
C ILE A 268 3.52 18.83 -5.77
N ILE A 269 2.54 18.27 -5.06
CA ILE A 269 1.43 19.01 -4.47
C ILE A 269 1.62 18.95 -2.95
N HIS A 270 2.06 20.07 -2.39
CA HIS A 270 2.15 20.26 -0.94
C HIS A 270 0.81 20.76 -0.42
N VAL A 271 0.05 19.85 0.18
CA VAL A 271 -1.25 20.14 0.79
C VAL A 271 -0.99 20.59 2.23
N ARG A 272 -1.09 21.89 2.45
CA ARG A 272 -0.80 22.55 3.73
C ARG A 272 -2.06 22.72 4.54
N GLU A 273 -1.89 23.11 5.80
CA GLU A 273 -3.03 23.45 6.68
C GLU A 273 -4.04 22.30 6.81
N LEU A 274 -3.58 21.05 6.72
CA LEU A 274 -4.43 19.91 7.04
C LEU A 274 -4.60 19.80 8.55
N THR A 275 -5.71 19.18 8.93
CA THR A 275 -6.04 18.94 10.33
C THR A 275 -5.80 17.47 10.67
N GLN A 276 -5.82 17.17 11.96
CA GLN A 276 -5.79 15.80 12.47
C GLN A 276 -6.88 15.69 13.54
N PRO A 277 -8.15 15.51 13.10
CA PRO A 277 -9.33 15.56 13.97
C PRO A 277 -9.28 14.57 15.13
N GLN A 278 -8.60 13.44 14.97
CA GLN A 278 -8.33 12.46 16.02
C GLN A 278 -6.83 12.40 16.36
N GLY A 279 -6.47 11.59 17.35
CA GLY A 279 -5.06 11.31 17.64
C GLY A 279 -4.34 10.59 16.50
N HIS A 280 -3.01 10.69 16.44
CA HIS A 280 -2.16 10.04 15.43
C HIS A 280 -2.50 8.56 15.20
N SER A 281 -2.73 7.84 16.29
CA SER A 281 -3.21 6.46 16.34
C SER A 281 -4.24 6.33 17.47
N THR A 282 -4.74 5.10 17.66
CA THR A 282 -5.58 4.75 18.80
C THR A 282 -4.84 4.72 20.14
N SER A 283 -3.49 4.77 20.18
CA SER A 283 -2.68 4.63 21.40
C SER A 283 -2.34 5.96 22.11
N GLY A 284 -2.86 7.10 21.65
CA GLY A 284 -2.59 8.41 22.24
C GLY A 284 -3.66 9.46 21.96
N SER A 285 -3.65 10.54 22.75
CA SER A 285 -4.45 11.75 22.50
C SER A 285 -3.55 12.89 22.03
N HIS A 286 -3.96 13.56 20.95
CA HIS A 286 -3.29 14.75 20.43
C HIS A 286 -3.36 15.97 21.38
N GLU A 287 -4.32 15.99 22.31
CA GLU A 287 -4.51 17.05 23.30
C GLU A 287 -3.35 17.13 24.31
N ARG A 288 -2.52 16.08 24.37
CA ARG A 288 -1.35 16.05 25.25
C ARG A 288 -0.17 16.87 24.74
N TYR A 289 -0.14 17.19 23.44
CA TYR A 289 1.00 17.88 22.82
C TYR A 289 0.60 19.02 21.89
N LYS A 290 -0.67 19.13 21.48
CA LYS A 290 -1.18 20.29 20.76
C LYS A 290 -1.71 21.34 21.74
N SER A 291 -1.43 22.62 21.46
CA SER A 291 -1.98 23.72 22.26
C SER A 291 -3.49 23.86 22.05
N ALA A 292 -4.19 24.48 23.01
CA ALA A 292 -5.61 24.79 22.87
C ALA A 292 -5.88 25.66 21.63
N GLU A 293 -5.01 26.63 21.36
CA GLU A 293 -5.05 27.46 20.16
C GLU A 293 -4.99 26.62 18.87
N ARG A 294 -4.06 25.65 18.81
CA ARG A 294 -3.95 24.74 17.66
C ARG A 294 -5.20 23.89 17.49
N LEU A 295 -5.78 23.37 18.57
CA LEU A 295 -7.00 22.55 18.51
C LEU A 295 -8.21 23.38 18.05
N THR A 296 -8.35 24.62 18.51
CA THR A 296 -9.37 25.56 18.02
C THR A 296 -9.17 25.87 16.54
N TRP A 297 -7.93 26.09 16.11
CA TRP A 297 -7.60 26.30 14.71
C TRP A 297 -7.97 25.07 13.85
N GLU A 298 -7.63 23.86 14.27
CA GLU A 298 -7.98 22.63 13.53
C GLU A 298 -9.49 22.42 13.43
N ALA A 299 -10.25 22.73 14.48
CA ALA A 299 -11.72 22.65 14.41
C ALA A 299 -12.31 23.66 13.40
N ALA A 300 -11.72 24.85 13.30
CA ALA A 300 -12.18 25.88 12.37
C ALA A 300 -11.75 25.63 10.91
N HIS A 301 -10.67 24.87 10.69
CA HIS A 301 -10.10 24.59 9.37
C HIS A 301 -10.29 23.12 8.94
N ASP A 302 -11.25 22.40 9.54
CA ASP A 302 -11.55 21.03 9.13
C ASP A 302 -12.10 21.02 7.69
N GLY A 303 -11.45 20.25 6.81
CA GLY A 303 -11.85 20.17 5.41
C GLY A 303 -13.31 19.75 5.21
N LEU A 304 -13.84 18.86 6.06
CA LEU A 304 -15.24 18.44 5.99
C LEU A 304 -16.21 19.57 6.36
N LEU A 305 -15.83 20.44 7.31
CA LEU A 305 -16.60 21.64 7.65
C LEU A 305 -16.65 22.60 6.45
N HIS A 306 -15.51 22.88 5.83
CA HIS A 306 -15.44 23.77 4.66
C HIS A 306 -16.22 23.21 3.46
N LEU A 307 -16.13 21.90 3.23
CA LEU A 307 -16.90 21.23 2.17
C LEU A 307 -18.41 21.29 2.44
N ARG A 308 -18.83 21.12 3.71
CA ARG A 308 -20.22 21.29 4.14
C ARG A 308 -20.74 22.70 3.86
N GLN A 309 -19.96 23.72 4.21
CA GLN A 309 -20.28 25.13 3.96
C GLN A 309 -20.38 25.43 2.46
N LEU A 310 -19.52 24.81 1.65
CA LEU A 310 -19.57 24.91 0.20
C LEU A 310 -20.89 24.34 -0.34
N VAL A 311 -21.31 23.14 0.08
CA VAL A 311 -22.61 22.53 -0.31
C VAL A 311 -23.80 23.44 0.00
N LEU A 312 -23.80 24.08 1.19
CA LEU A 312 -24.85 25.02 1.59
C LEU A 312 -24.84 26.30 0.76
N ARG A 313 -23.64 26.85 0.50
CA ARG A 313 -23.48 28.09 -0.27
C ARG A 313 -23.88 27.93 -1.72
N GLU A 314 -23.59 26.77 -2.32
CA GLU A 314 -24.04 26.43 -3.67
C GLU A 314 -25.52 25.98 -3.72
N GLU A 315 -26.24 26.08 -2.60
CA GLU A 315 -27.68 25.77 -2.46
C GLU A 315 -28.05 24.35 -2.92
N LEU A 316 -27.11 23.40 -2.82
CA LEU A 316 -27.31 22.01 -3.26
C LEU A 316 -28.22 21.22 -2.31
N LEU A 317 -28.16 21.53 -1.01
CA LEU A 317 -29.05 21.04 0.03
C LEU A 317 -29.26 22.14 1.08
N SER A 318 -30.44 22.14 1.71
CA SER A 318 -30.69 22.93 2.92
C SER A 318 -30.05 22.29 4.16
N GLU A 319 -29.88 23.08 5.22
CA GLU A 319 -29.32 22.61 6.50
C GLU A 319 -30.06 21.36 7.07
N PRO A 320 -31.41 21.30 7.10
CA PRO A 320 -32.11 20.10 7.57
C PRO A 320 -31.90 18.87 6.68
N GLU A 321 -31.84 19.05 5.35
CA GLU A 321 -31.58 17.95 4.41
C GLU A 321 -30.15 17.41 4.56
N LEU A 322 -29.19 18.31 4.83
CA LEU A 322 -27.80 17.94 5.06
C LEU A 322 -27.64 17.13 6.36
N ILE A 323 -28.30 17.55 7.44
CA ILE A 323 -28.36 16.80 8.70
C ILE A 323 -28.98 15.40 8.48
N ALA A 324 -30.04 15.31 7.68
CA ALA A 324 -30.67 14.03 7.37
C ALA A 324 -29.72 13.11 6.58
N LEU A 325 -28.99 13.65 5.60
CA LEU A 325 -27.97 12.91 4.84
C LEU A 325 -26.81 12.44 5.73
N GLU A 326 -26.31 13.31 6.62
CA GLU A 326 -25.27 12.98 7.59
C GLU A 326 -25.71 11.82 8.50
N ALA A 327 -26.94 11.87 9.02
CA ALA A 327 -27.52 10.82 9.85
C ALA A 327 -27.71 9.49 9.09
N GLU A 328 -28.16 9.56 7.83
CA GLU A 328 -28.29 8.40 6.94
C GLU A 328 -26.92 7.73 6.72
N GLU A 329 -25.89 8.50 6.39
CA GLU A 329 -24.54 7.99 6.17
C GLU A 329 -23.94 7.39 7.44
N GLN A 330 -24.13 8.04 8.59
CA GLN A 330 -23.68 7.49 9.86
C GLN A 330 -24.37 6.15 10.18
N ALA A 331 -25.68 6.04 9.95
CA ALA A 331 -26.41 4.79 10.14
C ALA A 331 -25.92 3.70 9.17
N SER A 332 -25.68 4.05 7.91
CA SER A 332 -25.17 3.13 6.88
C SER A 332 -23.78 2.59 7.21
N VAL A 333 -22.85 3.44 7.67
CA VAL A 333 -21.51 2.98 8.10
C VAL A 333 -21.66 2.03 9.28
N ARG A 334 -22.45 2.38 10.30
CA ARG A 334 -22.67 1.52 11.48
C ARG A 334 -23.20 0.13 11.10
N GLN A 335 -24.20 0.07 10.23
CA GLN A 335 -24.75 -1.19 9.74
C GLN A 335 -23.67 -2.05 9.07
N GLN A 336 -22.79 -1.45 8.26
CA GLN A 336 -21.71 -2.15 7.60
C GLN A 336 -20.61 -2.61 8.56
N VAL A 337 -20.32 -1.85 9.62
CA VAL A 337 -19.41 -2.28 10.71
C VAL A 337 -19.98 -3.51 11.41
N GLU A 338 -21.25 -3.47 11.81
CA GLU A 338 -21.92 -4.58 12.48
C GLU A 338 -21.96 -5.84 11.60
N ALA A 339 -22.23 -5.67 10.30
CA ALA A 339 -22.20 -6.76 9.33
C ALA A 339 -20.79 -7.37 9.16
N ALA A 340 -19.74 -6.53 9.05
CA ALA A 340 -18.36 -7.00 8.95
C ALA A 340 -17.92 -7.76 10.22
N TRP A 341 -18.31 -7.27 11.40
CA TRP A 341 -18.05 -7.95 12.67
C TRP A 341 -18.79 -9.29 12.78
N ALA A 342 -20.05 -9.33 12.38
CA ALA A 342 -20.84 -10.55 12.36
C ALA A 342 -20.24 -11.59 11.39
N ALA A 343 -19.80 -11.18 10.20
CA ALA A 343 -19.13 -12.04 9.24
C ALA A 343 -17.81 -12.61 9.80
N TYR A 344 -16.97 -11.76 10.40
CA TYR A 344 -15.75 -12.19 11.07
C TYR A 344 -16.05 -13.23 12.17
N GLY A 345 -17.01 -12.96 13.05
CA GLY A 345 -17.40 -13.89 14.11
C GLY A 345 -17.95 -15.22 13.58
N ALA A 346 -18.78 -15.18 12.53
CA ALA A 346 -19.31 -16.36 11.87
C ALA A 346 -18.21 -17.22 11.23
N SER A 347 -17.13 -16.62 10.73
CA SER A 347 -16.00 -17.34 10.15
C SER A 347 -15.23 -18.21 11.16
N LEU A 348 -15.39 -17.97 12.46
CA LEU A 348 -14.68 -18.65 13.54
C LEU A 348 -15.59 -19.46 14.48
N SER A 349 -16.89 -19.15 14.55
CA SER A 349 -17.82 -19.77 15.51
C SER A 349 -17.89 -21.30 15.38
N GLY A 350 -17.88 -21.81 14.14
CA GLY A 350 -17.85 -23.26 13.87
C GLY A 350 -16.56 -23.94 14.34
N GLU A 351 -15.41 -23.28 14.16
CA GLU A 351 -14.12 -23.78 14.63
C GLU A 351 -14.06 -23.82 16.16
N VAL A 352 -14.55 -22.76 16.84
CA VAL A 352 -14.65 -22.70 18.31
C VAL A 352 -15.51 -23.85 18.84
N ALA A 353 -16.72 -24.03 18.31
CA ALA A 353 -17.63 -25.08 18.77
C ALA A 353 -17.06 -26.49 18.56
N THR A 354 -16.33 -26.70 17.45
CA THR A 354 -15.66 -27.97 17.16
C THR A 354 -14.58 -28.28 18.20
N VAL A 355 -13.72 -27.31 18.53
CA VAL A 355 -12.64 -27.51 19.52
C VAL A 355 -13.20 -27.74 20.91
N GLN A 356 -14.22 -26.98 21.31
CA GLN A 356 -14.89 -27.16 22.60
C GLN A 356 -15.49 -28.56 22.72
N GLY A 357 -16.25 -29.02 21.70
CA GLY A 357 -16.82 -30.37 21.70
C GLY A 357 -15.76 -31.48 21.78
N LEU A 358 -14.67 -31.36 21.03
CA LEU A 358 -13.57 -32.34 21.06
C LEU A 358 -12.87 -32.39 22.44
N ILE A 359 -12.75 -31.27 23.12
CA ILE A 359 -12.16 -31.21 24.47
C ILE A 359 -13.13 -31.73 25.52
N ASP A 360 -14.42 -31.43 25.39
CA ASP A 360 -15.45 -31.92 26.31
C ASP A 360 -15.61 -33.46 26.22
N ASP A 361 -15.57 -34.01 25.00
CA ASP A 361 -15.53 -35.47 24.77
C ASP A 361 -14.29 -36.11 25.42
N LEU A 362 -13.13 -35.45 25.32
CA LEU A 362 -11.90 -35.89 25.96
C LEU A 362 -11.99 -35.79 27.49
N ALA A 363 -12.60 -34.74 28.02
CA ALA A 363 -12.83 -34.55 29.45
C ALA A 363 -13.71 -35.66 30.04
N GLY A 364 -14.70 -36.15 29.28
CA GLY A 364 -15.53 -37.29 29.67
C GLY A 364 -14.78 -38.62 29.81
N GLN A 365 -13.59 -38.74 29.23
CA GLN A 365 -12.79 -39.98 29.18
C GLN A 365 -11.45 -39.87 29.93
N SER A 366 -11.13 -38.70 30.51
CA SER A 366 -9.82 -38.39 31.06
C SER A 366 -9.87 -38.15 32.58
N PRO A 367 -8.86 -38.62 33.35
CA PRO A 367 -8.68 -38.20 34.74
C PRO A 367 -8.35 -36.70 34.87
N GLN A 368 -7.96 -36.02 33.78
CA GLN A 368 -7.69 -34.57 33.75
C GLN A 368 -8.96 -33.73 33.48
N ARG A 369 -10.15 -34.30 33.70
CA ARG A 369 -11.45 -33.68 33.40
C ARG A 369 -11.56 -32.22 33.83
N GLU A 370 -11.28 -31.90 35.08
CA GLU A 370 -11.41 -30.53 35.61
C GLU A 370 -10.52 -29.52 34.87
N ALA A 371 -9.29 -29.93 34.53
CA ALA A 371 -8.36 -29.09 33.78
C ALA A 371 -8.82 -28.90 32.33
N LEU A 372 -9.40 -29.93 31.70
CA LEU A 372 -9.94 -29.86 30.34
C LEU A 372 -11.20 -28.99 30.28
N GLU A 373 -12.13 -29.14 31.23
CA GLU A 373 -13.32 -28.29 31.34
C GLU A 373 -12.93 -26.82 31.56
N ALA A 374 -11.89 -26.55 32.36
CA ALA A 374 -11.36 -25.20 32.55
C ALA A 374 -10.83 -24.59 31.24
N LEU A 375 -10.18 -25.40 30.38
CA LEU A 375 -9.74 -24.97 29.05
C LEU A 375 -10.92 -24.59 28.13
N THR A 376 -11.98 -25.40 28.10
CA THR A 376 -13.20 -25.09 27.32
C THR A 376 -13.87 -23.80 27.81
N ILE A 377 -13.97 -23.60 29.13
CA ILE A 377 -14.54 -22.40 29.74
C ILE A 377 -13.69 -21.17 29.40
N GLN A 378 -12.36 -21.26 29.48
CA GLN A 378 -11.48 -20.16 29.12
C GLN A 378 -11.64 -19.80 27.65
N LEU A 379 -11.69 -20.79 26.76
CA LEU A 379 -11.87 -20.58 25.32
C LEU A 379 -13.20 -19.88 25.00
N GLY A 380 -14.29 -20.30 25.66
CA GLY A 380 -15.61 -19.69 25.51
C GLY A 380 -15.73 -18.27 26.09
N ARG A 381 -14.77 -17.85 26.92
CA ARG A 381 -14.71 -16.49 27.49
C ARG A 381 -13.83 -15.53 26.69
N GLU A 382 -13.19 -15.99 25.60
CA GLU A 382 -12.41 -15.10 24.73
C GLU A 382 -13.34 -14.04 24.11
N PRO A 383 -13.14 -12.75 24.40
CA PRO A 383 -14.04 -11.69 23.94
C PRO A 383 -13.97 -11.46 22.43
N VAL A 384 -12.87 -11.88 21.80
CA VAL A 384 -12.63 -11.81 20.36
C VAL A 384 -12.14 -13.18 19.90
N PRO A 385 -12.95 -13.94 19.15
CA PRO A 385 -12.55 -15.26 18.67
C PRO A 385 -11.33 -15.10 17.74
N ARG A 386 -10.34 -15.97 17.93
CA ARG A 386 -9.07 -15.98 17.16
C ARG A 386 -8.59 -17.42 17.02
N ARG A 387 -7.93 -17.74 15.91
CA ARG A 387 -7.38 -19.10 15.67
C ARG A 387 -6.20 -19.47 16.57
N ARG A 388 -5.41 -18.50 17.03
CA ARG A 388 -4.29 -18.75 17.95
C ARG A 388 -4.76 -19.38 19.28
N PRO A 389 -5.70 -18.78 20.04
CA PRO A 389 -6.29 -19.42 21.21
C PRO A 389 -6.82 -20.83 20.95
N LEU A 390 -7.51 -21.08 19.82
CA LEU A 390 -7.97 -22.42 19.46
C LEU A 390 -6.83 -23.45 19.43
N LEU A 391 -5.74 -23.12 18.73
CA LEU A 391 -4.56 -23.98 18.62
C LEU A 391 -3.82 -24.16 19.94
N GLU A 392 -3.67 -23.08 20.71
CA GLU A 392 -3.04 -23.11 22.04
C GLU A 392 -3.84 -24.01 22.99
N THR A 393 -5.16 -23.86 23.04
CA THR A 393 -6.06 -24.66 23.87
C THR A 393 -6.04 -26.14 23.46
N ALA A 394 -6.13 -26.45 22.16
CA ALA A 394 -6.02 -27.81 21.67
C ALA A 394 -4.66 -28.45 22.01
N PHE A 395 -3.57 -27.68 21.89
CA PHE A 395 -2.22 -28.13 22.26
C PHE A 395 -2.09 -28.40 23.77
N GLN A 396 -2.66 -27.53 24.61
CA GLN A 396 -2.68 -27.71 26.07
C GLN A 396 -3.46 -28.97 26.47
N ALA A 397 -4.64 -29.19 25.90
CA ALA A 397 -5.44 -30.40 26.14
C ALA A 397 -4.69 -31.69 25.74
N LEU A 398 -4.04 -31.69 24.57
CA LEU A 398 -3.20 -32.81 24.11
C LEU A 398 -1.96 -33.05 24.99
N SER A 399 -1.44 -31.98 25.61
CA SER A 399 -0.29 -32.02 26.52
C SER A 399 -0.66 -32.55 27.89
N LEU A 400 -1.81 -32.13 28.44
CA LEU A 400 -2.37 -32.66 29.71
C LEU A 400 -2.61 -34.17 29.62
N THR A 401 -3.12 -34.63 28.48
CA THR A 401 -3.48 -36.03 28.23
C THR A 401 -2.36 -36.81 27.52
N ARG A 402 -1.10 -36.36 27.56
CA ARG A 402 -0.01 -36.93 26.74
C ARG A 402 0.26 -38.42 26.97
N THR A 403 -0.07 -38.94 28.15
CA THR A 403 0.11 -40.35 28.53
C THR A 403 -1.14 -41.20 28.30
N GLU A 404 -2.24 -40.59 27.86
CA GLU A 404 -3.54 -41.24 27.70
C GLU A 404 -3.73 -41.77 26.28
N GLN A 405 -4.50 -42.84 26.15
CA GLN A 405 -4.95 -43.39 24.87
C GLN A 405 -6.46 -43.49 24.90
N SER A 406 -7.13 -42.65 24.13
CA SER A 406 -8.59 -42.63 23.97
C SER A 406 -8.97 -42.21 22.56
N GLU A 407 -10.17 -42.61 22.12
CA GLU A 407 -10.70 -42.20 20.82
C GLU A 407 -10.88 -40.68 20.75
N ALA A 408 -11.34 -40.04 21.84
CA ALA A 408 -11.48 -38.60 21.93
C ALA A 408 -10.14 -37.86 21.77
N ARG A 409 -9.05 -38.38 22.37
CA ARG A 409 -7.71 -37.80 22.21
C ARG A 409 -7.22 -37.93 20.77
N ALA A 410 -7.46 -39.08 20.14
CA ALA A 410 -7.10 -39.30 18.74
C ALA A 410 -7.87 -38.36 17.81
N ALA A 411 -9.15 -38.09 18.08
CA ALA A 411 -9.97 -37.14 17.33
C ALA A 411 -9.44 -35.70 17.43
N LEU A 412 -9.11 -35.22 18.65
CA LEU A 412 -8.52 -33.89 18.84
C LEU A 412 -7.17 -33.75 18.12
N LEU A 413 -6.33 -34.79 18.17
CA LEU A 413 -5.04 -34.80 17.46
C LEU A 413 -5.24 -34.79 15.93
N ALA A 414 -6.20 -35.56 15.42
CA ALA A 414 -6.54 -35.60 14.01
C ALA A 414 -7.05 -34.25 13.51
N TRP A 415 -7.94 -33.60 14.26
CA TRP A 415 -8.41 -32.24 13.98
C TRP A 415 -7.22 -31.26 13.90
N ARG A 416 -6.34 -31.26 14.92
CA ARG A 416 -5.18 -30.35 14.93
C ARG A 416 -4.27 -30.57 13.72
N ARG A 417 -4.02 -31.84 13.34
CA ARG A 417 -3.22 -32.18 12.15
C ARG A 417 -3.88 -31.72 10.86
N ALA A 418 -5.20 -31.82 10.76
CA ALA A 418 -5.96 -31.38 9.59
C ALA A 418 -6.01 -29.84 9.46
N GLN A 419 -6.02 -29.10 10.57
CA GLN A 419 -6.08 -27.62 10.55
C GLN A 419 -4.75 -26.94 10.20
N LEU A 420 -3.61 -27.53 10.55
CA LEU A 420 -2.30 -26.93 10.26
C LEU A 420 -2.11 -26.55 8.78
N PRO A 421 -2.34 -27.44 7.78
CA PRO A 421 -2.19 -27.05 6.38
C PRO A 421 -3.23 -26.01 5.92
N VAL A 422 -4.42 -25.97 6.52
CA VAL A 422 -5.43 -24.93 6.24
C VAL A 422 -4.91 -23.56 6.69
N TYR A 423 -4.36 -23.48 7.90
CA TYR A 423 -3.84 -22.23 8.43
C TYR A 423 -2.53 -21.81 7.76
N GLU A 424 -1.70 -22.77 7.34
CA GLU A 424 -0.52 -22.49 6.50
C GLU A 424 -0.95 -21.84 5.18
N ALA A 425 -2.01 -22.33 4.53
CA ALA A 425 -2.56 -21.68 3.34
C ALA A 425 -3.17 -20.30 3.65
N LEU A 426 -3.81 -20.11 4.81
CA LEU A 426 -4.38 -18.82 5.19
C LEU A 426 -3.33 -17.77 5.55
N TYR A 427 -2.18 -18.14 6.11
CA TYR A 427 -1.21 -17.16 6.64
C TYR A 427 0.17 -17.19 5.98
N GLY A 428 0.54 -18.30 5.33
CA GLY A 428 1.85 -18.53 4.71
C GLY A 428 1.81 -18.77 3.20
N SER A 429 0.64 -18.78 2.56
CA SER A 429 0.54 -18.89 1.10
C SER A 429 1.35 -17.80 0.41
N ASP A 430 2.10 -18.17 -0.63
CA ASP A 430 2.82 -17.25 -1.51
C ASP A 430 3.93 -16.42 -0.83
N LEU A 431 4.34 -16.79 0.39
CA LEU A 431 5.54 -16.23 1.05
C LEU A 431 6.83 -16.57 0.28
N LEU A 432 6.87 -17.78 -0.28
CA LEU A 432 7.90 -18.26 -1.19
C LEU A 432 7.27 -18.43 -2.56
N ALA A 433 8.07 -18.21 -3.61
CA ALA A 433 7.67 -18.60 -4.95
C ALA A 433 7.25 -20.07 -4.93
N ARG A 434 6.02 -20.37 -5.39
CA ARG A 434 5.49 -21.74 -5.43
C ARG A 434 6.53 -22.64 -6.11
N GLU A 435 6.88 -23.74 -5.45
CA GLU A 435 7.86 -24.70 -6.00
C GLU A 435 7.45 -25.10 -7.42
N GLY A 436 8.36 -24.93 -8.36
CA GLY A 436 8.07 -24.96 -9.80
C GLY A 436 9.08 -24.16 -10.64
N GLY A 437 9.96 -23.37 -10.00
CA GLY A 437 11.20 -22.94 -10.65
C GLY A 437 11.97 -24.17 -11.10
N ASP A 438 12.29 -24.24 -12.38
CA ASP A 438 13.02 -25.33 -13.01
C ASP A 438 14.17 -25.78 -12.10
N ARG A 439 14.29 -27.11 -11.89
CA ARG A 439 15.49 -27.68 -11.28
C ARG A 439 16.70 -27.08 -12.01
N PRO A 440 17.76 -26.67 -11.30
CA PRO A 440 18.92 -26.05 -11.93
C PRO A 440 19.40 -26.92 -13.09
N VAL A 441 19.29 -26.39 -14.31
CA VAL A 441 19.79 -27.06 -15.51
C VAL A 441 21.30 -26.83 -15.54
N LEU A 442 22.06 -27.91 -15.30
CA LEU A 442 23.51 -27.83 -15.36
C LEU A 442 23.95 -27.47 -16.79
N PRO A 443 24.98 -26.62 -16.95
CA PRO A 443 25.51 -26.29 -18.26
C PRO A 443 26.09 -27.54 -18.93
N ILE A 444 25.84 -27.70 -20.23
CA ILE A 444 26.41 -28.75 -21.07
C ILE A 444 27.46 -28.12 -21.97
N TYR A 445 28.70 -28.61 -21.88
CA TYR A 445 29.82 -28.11 -22.68
C TYR A 445 30.13 -29.07 -23.83
N SER A 446 30.36 -28.53 -25.03
CA SER A 446 30.85 -29.32 -26.15
C SER A 446 32.32 -29.73 -25.95
N PRO A 447 32.75 -30.87 -26.52
CA PRO A 447 34.17 -31.19 -26.58
C PRO A 447 34.94 -30.07 -27.29
N GLY A 448 35.95 -29.51 -26.62
CA GLY A 448 36.78 -28.42 -27.17
C GLY A 448 36.19 -27.02 -27.05
N ALA A 449 35.19 -26.80 -26.17
CA ALA A 449 34.72 -25.45 -25.86
C ALA A 449 35.89 -24.54 -25.43
N PRO A 450 35.99 -23.31 -25.96
CA PRO A 450 37.08 -22.40 -25.63
C PRO A 450 36.95 -21.88 -24.19
N GLU A 451 38.08 -21.67 -23.53
CA GLU A 451 38.12 -20.90 -22.28
C GLU A 451 38.03 -19.40 -22.60
N ILE A 452 37.02 -18.75 -22.04
CA ILE A 452 36.80 -17.31 -22.18
C ILE A 452 36.59 -16.69 -20.78
N PRO A 453 36.86 -15.38 -20.60
CA PRO A 453 36.59 -14.70 -19.34
C PRO A 453 35.11 -14.82 -18.94
N GLY A 454 34.84 -15.02 -17.65
CA GLY A 454 33.46 -15.14 -17.15
C GLY A 454 32.60 -13.90 -17.43
N SER A 455 33.21 -12.71 -17.48
CA SER A 455 32.52 -11.47 -17.88
C SER A 455 32.00 -11.53 -19.32
N GLN A 456 32.73 -12.18 -20.23
CA GLN A 456 32.29 -12.37 -21.61
C GLN A 456 31.10 -13.33 -21.68
N ILE A 457 31.09 -14.41 -20.88
CA ILE A 457 29.95 -15.33 -20.78
C ILE A 457 28.70 -14.57 -20.33
N LEU A 458 28.83 -13.74 -19.29
CA LEU A 458 27.72 -12.94 -18.77
C LEU A 458 27.26 -11.88 -19.77
N ASN A 459 28.19 -11.21 -20.45
CA ASN A 459 27.87 -10.22 -21.48
C ASN A 459 27.09 -10.84 -22.65
N ASP A 460 27.55 -11.97 -23.17
CA ASP A 460 26.87 -12.71 -24.24
C ASP A 460 25.48 -13.18 -23.77
N TYR A 461 25.36 -13.65 -22.52
CA TYR A 461 24.07 -14.00 -21.91
C TYR A 461 23.12 -12.81 -21.86
N PHE A 462 23.55 -11.66 -21.33
CA PHE A 462 22.71 -10.47 -21.23
C PHE A 462 22.35 -9.91 -22.61
N ALA A 463 23.28 -9.93 -23.57
CA ALA A 463 22.98 -9.57 -24.94
C ALA A 463 21.90 -10.47 -25.56
N GLY A 464 21.98 -11.78 -25.33
CA GLY A 464 20.95 -12.73 -25.74
C GLY A 464 19.61 -12.48 -25.03
N LEU A 465 19.66 -12.21 -23.72
CA LEU A 465 18.48 -11.94 -22.89
C LEU A 465 17.73 -10.68 -23.34
N PHE A 466 18.44 -9.57 -23.54
CA PHE A 466 17.85 -8.30 -24.01
C PHE A 466 17.30 -8.41 -25.43
N THR A 467 17.94 -9.22 -26.29
CA THR A 467 17.44 -9.50 -27.65
C THR A 467 16.15 -10.33 -27.61
N ARG A 468 16.05 -11.30 -26.68
CA ARG A 468 14.92 -12.23 -26.59
C ARG A 468 13.68 -11.61 -25.98
N ASP A 469 13.82 -10.74 -24.98
CA ASP A 469 12.70 -10.19 -24.23
C ASP A 469 12.86 -8.67 -24.04
N PRO A 470 12.07 -7.84 -24.75
CA PRO A 470 12.17 -6.39 -24.68
C PRO A 470 11.82 -5.83 -23.29
N ARG A 471 11.12 -6.60 -22.44
CA ARG A 471 10.79 -6.22 -21.07
C ARG A 471 12.00 -6.21 -20.15
N VAL A 472 13.07 -6.91 -20.54
CA VAL A 472 14.29 -7.00 -19.72
C VAL A 472 15.12 -5.76 -19.96
N LEU A 473 15.42 -5.05 -18.87
CA LEU A 473 16.26 -3.87 -18.86
C LEU A 473 17.13 -3.90 -17.61
N THR A 474 18.25 -3.19 -17.63
CA THR A 474 19.18 -3.15 -16.51
C THR A 474 19.65 -1.73 -16.23
N PHE A 475 19.89 -1.46 -14.95
CA PHE A 475 20.35 -0.17 -14.49
C PHE A 475 21.07 -0.29 -13.16
N GLY A 476 21.95 0.67 -12.91
CA GLY A 476 22.77 0.75 -11.71
C GLY A 476 23.90 1.75 -11.93
N GLU A 477 24.76 1.88 -10.94
CA GLU A 477 25.94 2.74 -11.02
C GLU A 477 26.95 2.13 -12.01
N ASP A 478 27.37 2.93 -12.99
CA ASP A 478 28.30 2.54 -14.08
C ASP A 478 27.81 1.41 -15.00
N VAL A 479 26.56 0.96 -14.90
CA VAL A 479 26.00 -0.14 -15.72
C VAL A 479 25.87 0.25 -17.20
N GLY A 480 25.62 1.53 -17.49
CA GLY A 480 25.36 2.05 -18.82
C GLY A 480 26.62 2.12 -19.68
N HIS A 481 27.38 3.20 -19.54
CA HIS A 481 28.53 3.46 -20.42
C HIS A 481 29.70 2.49 -20.17
N LEU A 482 30.07 2.27 -18.91
CA LEU A 482 31.20 1.39 -18.54
C LEU A 482 30.82 -0.09 -18.68
N GLY A 483 29.57 -0.44 -18.37
CA GLY A 483 29.09 -1.82 -18.39
C GLY A 483 29.21 -2.55 -17.05
N GLY A 484 29.21 -1.81 -15.94
CA GLY A 484 29.44 -2.30 -14.59
C GLY A 484 30.93 -2.44 -14.26
N VAL A 485 31.26 -2.56 -12.97
CA VAL A 485 32.65 -2.65 -12.47
C VAL A 485 33.40 -3.83 -13.09
N ASN A 486 32.70 -4.94 -13.33
CA ASN A 486 33.25 -6.15 -13.93
C ASN A 486 33.04 -6.22 -15.45
N GLN A 487 32.54 -5.15 -16.07
CA GLN A 487 32.29 -5.03 -17.52
C GLN A 487 31.36 -6.10 -18.09
N THR A 488 30.47 -6.67 -17.27
CA THR A 488 29.48 -7.67 -17.68
C THR A 488 28.47 -7.11 -18.67
N MET A 489 28.23 -5.79 -18.68
CA MET A 489 27.33 -5.10 -19.60
C MET A 489 28.06 -4.22 -20.63
N ALA A 490 29.40 -4.35 -20.76
CA ALA A 490 30.19 -3.49 -21.64
C ALA A 490 29.70 -3.52 -23.09
N GLY A 491 29.57 -2.32 -23.69
CA GLY A 491 29.06 -2.13 -25.05
C GLY A 491 27.56 -2.37 -25.24
N LEU A 492 26.83 -2.88 -24.24
CA LEU A 492 25.42 -3.22 -24.40
C LEU A 492 24.52 -1.98 -24.45
N GLN A 493 24.88 -0.87 -23.79
CA GLN A 493 24.16 0.41 -23.95
C GLN A 493 24.24 0.92 -25.39
N ALA A 494 25.40 0.84 -26.05
CA ALA A 494 25.52 1.26 -27.45
C ALA A 494 24.66 0.38 -28.38
N LYS A 495 24.45 -0.89 -28.02
CA LYS A 495 23.67 -1.86 -28.80
C LYS A 495 22.15 -1.73 -28.58
N PHE A 496 21.70 -1.58 -27.34
CA PHE A 496 20.28 -1.61 -26.97
C PHE A 496 19.70 -0.24 -26.58
N GLY A 497 20.56 0.77 -26.44
CA GLY A 497 20.17 2.13 -26.12
C GLY A 497 20.14 2.44 -24.61
N PRO A 498 20.15 3.74 -24.26
CA PRO A 498 20.30 4.22 -22.89
C PRO A 498 19.07 4.00 -21.99
N LEU A 499 17.94 3.54 -22.54
CA LEU A 499 16.75 3.17 -21.74
C LEU A 499 16.72 1.67 -21.38
N ARG A 500 17.44 0.83 -22.13
CA ARG A 500 17.53 -0.62 -21.89
C ARG A 500 18.71 -0.98 -20.99
N VAL A 501 19.81 -0.24 -21.09
CA VAL A 501 21.02 -0.39 -20.28
C VAL A 501 21.47 1.01 -19.85
N SER A 502 21.25 1.38 -18.58
CA SER A 502 21.34 2.78 -18.15
C SER A 502 22.13 2.97 -16.87
N ASP A 503 22.87 4.07 -16.79
CA ASP A 503 23.49 4.53 -15.55
C ASP A 503 22.45 5.14 -14.60
N THR A 504 22.64 4.97 -13.30
CA THR A 504 21.94 5.72 -12.25
C THR A 504 22.90 6.63 -11.51
N GLY A 505 22.36 7.66 -10.83
CA GLY A 505 23.11 8.35 -9.77
C GLY A 505 23.39 7.41 -8.59
N ILE A 506 24.10 7.93 -7.58
CA ILE A 506 24.41 7.21 -6.34
C ILE A 506 23.18 7.25 -5.43
N ARG A 507 22.37 6.17 -5.43
CA ARG A 507 21.02 6.15 -4.83
C ARG A 507 20.47 4.73 -4.61
N GLU A 508 21.21 3.88 -3.92
CA GLU A 508 20.99 2.43 -3.77
C GLU A 508 19.52 2.08 -3.45
N ALA A 509 18.91 2.78 -2.48
CA ALA A 509 17.52 2.53 -2.09
C ALA A 509 16.54 2.69 -3.25
N THR A 510 16.73 3.73 -4.05
CA THR A 510 15.88 3.97 -5.21
C THR A 510 16.26 3.15 -6.44
N ILE A 511 17.44 2.52 -6.49
CA ILE A 511 17.77 1.51 -7.50
C ILE A 511 16.89 0.27 -7.26
N VAL A 512 16.88 -0.27 -6.04
CA VAL A 512 16.02 -1.42 -5.70
C VAL A 512 14.54 -1.05 -5.77
N GLY A 513 14.16 0.12 -5.25
CA GLY A 513 12.80 0.65 -5.38
C GLY A 513 12.35 0.77 -6.83
N GLN A 514 13.19 1.31 -7.72
CA GLN A 514 12.91 1.40 -9.14
C GLN A 514 12.67 0.00 -9.75
N ALA A 515 13.44 -1.00 -9.38
CA ALA A 515 13.21 -2.37 -9.83
C ALA A 515 11.86 -2.93 -9.35
N ILE A 516 11.51 -2.71 -8.08
CA ILE A 516 10.21 -3.13 -7.53
C ILE A 516 9.06 -2.50 -8.34
N GLY A 517 9.10 -1.18 -8.55
CA GLY A 517 8.04 -0.47 -9.27
C GLY A 517 7.93 -0.89 -10.74
N LEU A 518 9.05 -1.10 -11.42
CA LEU A 518 9.06 -1.59 -12.81
C LEU A 518 8.53 -3.02 -12.92
N ALA A 519 8.87 -3.90 -11.97
CA ALA A 519 8.37 -5.27 -11.92
C ALA A 519 6.85 -5.31 -11.70
N LEU A 520 6.32 -4.48 -10.81
CA LEU A 520 4.86 -4.33 -10.61
C LEU A 520 4.15 -3.86 -11.88
N ARG A 521 4.85 -3.18 -12.79
CA ARG A 521 4.35 -2.70 -14.09
C ARG A 521 4.59 -3.68 -15.24
N GLY A 522 4.94 -4.95 -14.96
CA GLY A 522 5.08 -6.01 -15.96
C GLY A 522 6.42 -6.04 -16.69
N LEU A 523 7.37 -5.19 -16.32
CA LEU A 523 8.73 -5.20 -16.86
C LEU A 523 9.61 -6.18 -16.08
N ARG A 524 10.81 -6.47 -16.60
CA ARG A 524 11.76 -7.42 -16.01
C ARG A 524 13.09 -6.72 -15.69
N PRO A 525 13.11 -5.84 -14.68
CA PRO A 525 14.30 -5.06 -14.35
C PRO A 525 15.39 -5.92 -13.72
N ILE A 526 16.63 -5.58 -14.02
CA ILE A 526 17.85 -6.08 -13.36
C ILE A 526 18.52 -4.87 -12.72
N ALA A 527 18.29 -4.69 -11.42
CA ALA A 527 18.99 -3.70 -10.61
C ALA A 527 20.37 -4.24 -10.24
N GLU A 528 21.42 -3.51 -10.63
CA GLU A 528 22.79 -3.82 -10.24
C GLU A 528 23.23 -2.83 -9.16
N ILE A 529 23.53 -3.35 -7.97
CA ILE A 529 24.22 -2.62 -6.91
C ILE A 529 25.71 -2.89 -7.07
N GLN A 530 26.52 -1.84 -7.05
CA GLN A 530 27.93 -1.90 -7.45
C GLN A 530 28.75 -2.95 -6.66
N TYR A 531 28.56 -3.00 -5.35
CA TYR A 531 29.16 -4.00 -4.46
C TYR A 531 28.12 -4.54 -3.49
N LEU A 532 28.24 -5.82 -3.11
CA LEU A 532 27.33 -6.48 -2.17
C LEU A 532 27.23 -5.73 -0.83
N ASP A 533 28.32 -5.10 -0.40
CA ASP A 533 28.41 -4.31 0.83
C ASP A 533 27.40 -3.14 0.88
N TYR A 534 26.98 -2.62 -0.29
CA TYR A 534 26.06 -1.47 -0.37
C TYR A 534 24.59 -1.90 -0.31
N LEU A 535 24.30 -3.21 -0.36
CA LEU A 535 22.93 -3.73 -0.32
C LEU A 535 22.17 -3.32 0.95
N LEU A 536 22.86 -3.09 2.07
CA LEU A 536 22.22 -2.63 3.32
C LEU A 536 21.68 -1.20 3.24
N TYR A 537 22.14 -0.39 2.28
CA TYR A 537 21.60 0.93 1.98
C TYR A 537 20.45 0.87 0.97
N ALA A 538 20.17 -0.30 0.39
CA ALA A 538 19.25 -0.47 -0.73
C ALA A 538 17.83 -0.92 -0.34
#